data_AF-A0A2H5QY09-F1
#
_entry.id   AF-A0A2H5QY09-F1
#
_cell.length_a   1.000
_cell.length_b   1.000
_cell.length_c   1.000
_cell.angle_alpha   90.00
_cell.angle_beta   90.00
_cell.angle_gamma   90.00
#
_symmetry.space_group_name_H-M   'P 1'
#
loop_
_entity.id
_entity.type
_entity.pdbx_description
1 polymer ?
#
loop_
_entity_poly.entity_id
_entity_poly.type
_entity_poly.pdbx_seq_one_letter_code
_entity_poly.pdbx_strand_id
1 'polypeptide(L)'
;MKETLWVHFQKKFKLSLKCKSQVLKWMGVASRNFRCELRTEFVLPNKDDRKSLRLPPIEYPSIKKEDWKLFVDKVLSEQFQVCCLL
;
A
#
# COMPACT_ATOMS: atom_id res chain seq x y z
N MET A 1 -5.49 2.38 13.54
CA MET A 1 -4.85 1.57 12.47
C MET A 1 -3.49 1.00 12.89
N LYS A 2 -2.49 1.84 13.25
CA LYS A 2 -1.15 1.39 13.67
C LYS A 2 -1.17 0.40 14.85
N GLU A 3 -1.95 0.68 15.89
CA GLU A 3 -2.06 -0.20 17.06
C GLU A 3 -2.79 -1.51 16.74
N THR A 4 -3.84 -1.46 15.93
CA THR A 4 -4.57 -2.65 15.46
C THR A 4 -3.66 -3.60 14.67
N LEU A 5 -2.82 -3.06 13.78
CA LEU A 5 -1.82 -3.83 13.05
C LEU A 5 -0.77 -4.42 13.99
N TRP A 6 -0.28 -3.64 14.97
CA TRP A 6 0.63 -4.15 16.00
C TRP A 6 0.03 -5.35 16.73
N VAL A 7 -1.19 -5.25 17.27
CA VAL A 7 -1.85 -6.34 18.00
C VAL A 7 -2.01 -7.59 17.12
N HIS A 8 -2.37 -7.41 15.84
CA HIS A 8 -2.48 -8.52 14.90
C HIS A 8 -1.13 -9.22 14.69
N PHE A 9 -0.06 -8.47 14.40
CA PHE A 9 1.28 -9.02 14.20
C PHE A 9 1.82 -9.65 15.48
N GLN A 10 1.60 -9.02 16.62
CA GLN A 10 2.03 -9.53 17.92
C GLN A 10 1.40 -10.90 18.20
N LYS A 11 0.09 -11.05 17.98
CA LYS A 11 -0.62 -12.33 18.17
C LYS A 11 -0.17 -13.37 17.13
N LYS A 12 -0.11 -12.99 15.85
CA LYS A 12 0.19 -13.90 14.74
C LYS A 12 1.60 -14.47 14.80
N PHE A 13 2.59 -13.63 15.14
CA PHE A 13 4.01 -13.98 15.14
C PHE A 13 4.59 -14.12 16.55
N LYS A 14 3.76 -14.07 17.60
CA LYS A 14 4.16 -14.18 19.02
C LYS A 14 5.30 -13.21 19.38
N LEU A 15 5.18 -11.96 18.96
CA LEU A 15 6.25 -10.95 19.10
C LEU A 15 6.32 -10.38 20.53
N SER A 16 7.55 -10.09 20.97
CA SER A 16 7.79 -9.37 22.23
C SER A 16 7.48 -7.88 22.09
N LEU A 17 7.01 -7.24 23.16
CA LEU A 17 6.87 -5.78 23.22
C LEU A 17 8.19 -5.04 22.94
N LYS A 18 9.34 -5.67 23.22
CA LYS A 18 10.68 -5.10 22.97
C LYS A 18 10.92 -4.76 21.50
N CYS A 19 10.32 -5.49 20.56
CA CYS A 19 10.50 -5.22 19.12
C CYS A 19 9.39 -4.33 18.51
N LYS A 20 8.42 -3.85 19.32
CA LYS A 20 7.26 -3.08 18.82
C LYS A 20 7.65 -1.91 17.94
N SER A 21 8.58 -1.07 18.40
CA SER A 21 9.02 0.12 17.64
C SER A 21 9.63 -0.27 16.29
N GLN A 22 10.51 -1.28 16.28
CA GLN A 22 11.18 -1.75 15.07
C GLN A 22 10.20 -2.35 14.06
N VAL A 23 9.26 -3.19 14.52
CA VAL A 23 8.24 -3.80 13.68
C VAL A 23 7.33 -2.74 13.07
N LEU A 24 6.91 -1.75 13.86
CA LEU A 24 6.12 -0.62 13.36
C LEU A 24 6.86 0.20 12.30
N LYS A 25 8.17 0.41 12.47
CA LYS A 25 9.03 1.06 11.47
C LYS A 25 9.07 0.25 10.18
N TRP A 26 9.32 -1.05 10.25
CA TRP A 26 9.34 -1.94 9.09
C TRP A 26 8.00 -2.03 8.38
N MET A 27 6.88 -2.10 9.11
CA MET A 27 5.55 -2.05 8.51
C MET A 27 5.31 -0.76 7.75
N GLY A 28 5.77 0.38 8.28
CA GLY A 28 5.73 1.67 7.57
C GLY A 28 6.50 1.64 6.25
N VAL A 29 7.74 1.12 6.28
CA VAL A 29 8.57 0.98 5.08
C VAL A 29 7.94 0.03 4.07
N ALA A 30 7.50 -1.15 4.49
CA ALA A 30 6.85 -2.12 3.62
C ALA A 30 5.58 -1.55 2.97
N SER A 31 4.74 -0.85 3.74
CA SER A 31 3.52 -0.20 3.23
C SER A 31 3.83 0.92 2.23
N ARG A 32 4.92 1.67 2.42
CA ARG A 32 5.37 2.67 1.44
C ARG A 32 5.85 2.00 0.16
N ASN A 33 6.73 1.01 0.26
CA ASN A 33 7.28 0.30 -0.90
C ASN A 33 6.16 -0.35 -1.72
N PHE A 34 5.22 -1.02 -1.07
CA PHE A 34 4.06 -1.63 -1.73
C PHE A 34 3.22 -0.61 -2.52
N ARG A 35 2.94 0.56 -1.93
CA ARG A 35 2.22 1.63 -2.65
C ARG A 35 3.03 2.19 -3.82
N CYS A 36 4.35 2.25 -3.70
CA CYS A 36 5.21 2.69 -4.79
C CYS A 36 5.23 1.70 -5.95
N GLU A 37 5.34 0.41 -5.66
CA GLU A 37 5.25 -0.66 -6.65
C GLU A 37 3.89 -0.60 -7.38
N LEU A 38 2.77 -0.53 -6.64
CA LEU A 38 1.44 -0.38 -7.26
C LEU A 38 1.35 0.85 -8.17
N ARG A 39 1.91 1.99 -7.75
CA ARG A 39 1.93 3.22 -8.55
C ARG A 39 2.76 3.06 -9.82
N THR A 40 4.00 2.58 -9.69
CA THR A 40 5.01 2.58 -10.75
C THR A 40 4.77 1.49 -11.78
N GLU A 41 4.38 0.30 -11.35
CA GLU A 41 4.23 -0.86 -12.23
C GLU A 41 2.83 -0.97 -12.84
N PHE A 42 1.78 -0.48 -12.14
CA PHE A 42 0.40 -0.72 -12.57
C PHE A 42 -0.35 0.56 -12.93
N VAL A 43 -0.27 1.62 -12.11
CA VAL A 43 -1.09 2.83 -12.34
C VAL A 43 -0.48 3.75 -13.39
N LEU A 44 0.77 4.17 -13.23
CA LEU A 44 1.40 5.15 -14.13
C LEU A 44 1.54 4.67 -15.58
N PRO A 45 1.90 3.39 -15.86
CA PRO A 45 1.99 2.91 -17.23
C PRO A 45 0.65 2.93 -17.97
N ASN A 46 -0.47 2.88 -17.24
CA ASN A 46 -1.83 2.81 -17.77
C ASN A 46 -2.64 4.10 -17.50
N LYS A 47 -1.99 5.22 -17.15
CA LYS A 47 -2.67 6.46 -16.73
C LYS A 47 -3.70 6.99 -17.74
N ASP A 48 -3.45 6.77 -19.03
CA ASP A 48 -4.30 7.23 -20.13
C ASP A 48 -5.37 6.19 -20.51
N ASP A 49 -5.18 4.91 -20.12
CA ASP A 49 -6.16 3.84 -20.27
C ASP A 49 -6.88 3.55 -18.94
N ARG A 50 -7.88 4.38 -18.62
CA ARG A 50 -8.68 4.18 -17.41
C ARG A 50 -9.48 2.88 -17.37
N LYS A 51 -9.63 2.14 -18.49
CA LYS A 51 -10.37 0.87 -18.50
C LYS A 51 -9.56 -0.24 -17.84
N SER A 52 -8.26 -0.32 -18.11
CA SER A 52 -7.36 -1.30 -17.47
C SER A 52 -7.21 -1.06 -15.97
N LEU A 53 -7.38 0.18 -15.50
CA LEU A 53 -7.31 0.55 -14.08
C LEU A 53 -8.59 0.28 -13.26
N ARG A 54 -9.65 -0.32 -13.84
CA ARG A 54 -10.92 -0.56 -13.12
C ARG A 54 -10.85 -1.66 -12.06
N LEU A 55 -9.87 -2.55 -12.17
CA LEU A 55 -9.67 -3.69 -11.27
C LEU A 55 -8.23 -3.66 -10.75
N PRO A 56 -8.00 -4.13 -9.51
CA PRO A 56 -6.66 -4.27 -8.99
C PRO A 56 -5.86 -5.34 -9.76
N PRO A 57 -4.52 -5.31 -9.66
CA PRO A 57 -3.68 -6.36 -10.21
C PRO A 57 -4.01 -7.73 -9.62
N ILE A 58 -3.98 -8.77 -10.45
CA ILE A 58 -4.32 -10.14 -10.04
C ILE A 58 -3.32 -10.72 -9.04
N GLU A 59 -2.10 -10.17 -9.01
CA GLU A 59 -1.02 -10.49 -8.08
C GLU A 59 -1.37 -10.12 -6.64
N TYR A 60 -2.32 -9.19 -6.45
CA TYR A 60 -2.75 -8.73 -5.13
C TYR A 60 -4.27 -8.91 -4.94
N PRO A 61 -4.75 -10.17 -4.86
CA PRO A 61 -6.18 -10.47 -4.77
C PRO A 61 -6.84 -9.98 -3.48
N SER A 62 -6.04 -9.57 -2.49
CA SER A 62 -6.53 -8.99 -1.23
C SER A 62 -6.94 -7.51 -1.36
N ILE A 63 -6.56 -6.83 -2.45
CA ILE A 63 -6.97 -5.43 -2.67
C ILE A 63 -8.43 -5.44 -3.11
N LYS A 64 -9.28 -4.75 -2.34
CA LYS A 64 -10.68 -4.57 -2.72
C LYS A 64 -10.79 -3.57 -3.86
N LYS A 65 -11.78 -3.77 -4.72
CA LYS A 65 -12.01 -2.89 -5.88
C LYS A 65 -12.21 -1.43 -5.47
N GLU A 66 -12.87 -1.19 -4.35
CA GLU A 66 -13.15 0.14 -3.82
C GLU A 66 -11.86 0.82 -3.35
N ASP A 67 -11.01 0.09 -2.62
CA ASP A 67 -9.71 0.56 -2.15
C ASP A 67 -8.76 0.84 -3.33
N TRP A 68 -8.80 -0.02 -4.36
CA TRP A 68 -8.04 0.18 -5.59
C TRP A 68 -8.45 1.44 -6.33
N LYS A 69 -9.76 1.66 -6.50
CA LYS A 69 -10.29 2.87 -7.14
C LYS A 69 -9.80 4.13 -6.42
N LEU A 70 -9.93 4.17 -5.09
CA LEU A 70 -9.44 5.29 -4.28
C LEU A 70 -7.93 5.51 -4.44
N PHE A 71 -7.16 4.44 -4.53
CA PHE A 71 -5.71 4.51 -4.76
C PHE A 71 -5.38 5.07 -6.14
N VAL A 72 -6.02 4.59 -7.20
CA VAL A 72 -5.84 5.07 -8.58
C VAL A 72 -6.21 6.54 -8.69
N ASP A 73 -7.39 6.94 -8.20
CA ASP A 73 -7.86 8.33 -8.23
C ASP A 73 -6.84 9.26 -7.53
N LYS A 74 -6.30 8.80 -6.39
CA LYS A 74 -5.29 9.52 -5.62
C LYS A 74 -3.96 9.63 -6.36
N VAL A 75 -3.48 8.56 -7.00
CA VAL A 75 -2.24 8.57 -7.81
C VAL A 75 -2.35 9.48 -9.03
N LEU A 76 -3.53 9.50 -9.68
CA LEU A 76 -3.77 10.28 -10.90
C LEU A 76 -4.12 11.76 -10.60
N SER A 77 -4.51 12.09 -9.37
CA SER A 77 -4.62 13.50 -8.97
C SER A 77 -3.22 14.14 -8.88
N GLU A 78 -3.08 15.38 -9.36
CA GLU A 78 -1.79 16.10 -9.54
C GLU A 78 -0.93 16.26 -8.26
N GLN A 79 -1.42 15.83 -7.10
CA GLN A 79 -0.76 15.98 -5.79
C GLN A 79 0.08 14.77 -5.35
N PHE A 80 0.29 13.76 -6.20
CA PHE A 80 1.02 12.53 -5.81
C PHE A 80 2.53 12.54 -6.11
N GLN A 81 3.21 13.65 -5.85
CA GLN A 81 4.62 13.88 -6.24
C GLN A 81 5.70 13.56 -5.18
N VAL A 82 5.43 12.84 -4.09
CA VAL A 82 6.49 12.52 -3.10
C VAL A 82 6.44 11.11 -2.47
N CYS A 83 5.42 10.28 -2.74
CA CYS A 83 5.31 8.98 -2.04
C CYS A 83 6.48 8.01 -2.30
N CYS A 84 7.27 8.21 -3.36
CA CYS A 84 8.38 7.34 -3.75
C CYS A 84 9.76 8.01 -3.73
N LEU A 85 9.87 9.27 -3.24
CA LEU A 85 11.11 10.04 -3.25
C LEU A 85 11.70 10.31 -1.85
N LEU A 86 11.12 9.72 -0.78
CA LEU A 86 11.60 9.82 0.61
C LEU A 86 11.58 8.45 1.33
#